data_AF-A0A930GVV9-F1
#
_entry.id   AF-A0A930GVV9-F1
#
_cell.length_a   1.000
_cell.length_b   1.000
_cell.length_c   1.000
_cell.angle_alpha   90.00
_cell.angle_beta   90.00
_cell.angle_gamma   90.00
#
_symmetry.space_group_name_H-M   'P 1'
#
loop_
_entity.id
_entity.type
_entity.pdbx_description
1 polymer ?
#
loop_
_entity_poly.entity_id
_entity_poly.type
_entity_poly.pdbx_seq_one_letter_code
_entity_poly.pdbx_strand_id
1 'polypeptide(L)' 'MFSVSRKEVLPLIDEAWKKKGMPLANDPRTYLVDMKRVIGTNGETKIRIVVQTKGSNQITTAYPQK' A
#
# COMPACT_ATOMS: atom_id res chain seq x y z
N MET A 1 0.96 -11.47 2.84
CA MET A 1 0.04 -11.85 1.74
C MET A 1 -1.33 -11.25 2.04
N PHE A 2 -2.01 -10.64 1.08
CA PHE A 2 -3.31 -10.00 1.33
C PHE A 2 -4.34 -11.04 1.80
N SER A 3 -5.13 -10.69 2.82
CA SER A 3 -6.22 -11.55 3.31
C SER A 3 -7.45 -11.53 2.42
N VAL A 4 -7.49 -10.63 1.44
CA VAL A 4 -8.61 -10.42 0.53
C VAL A 4 -8.38 -11.14 -0.80
N SER A 5 -9.48 -11.42 -1.51
CA SER A 5 -9.42 -12.06 -2.83
C SER A 5 -8.65 -11.20 -3.83
N ARG A 6 -7.98 -11.78 -4.83
CA ARG A 6 -7.21 -11.02 -5.84
C ARG A 6 -8.03 -9.92 -6.55
N LYS A 7 -9.34 -10.10 -6.68
CA LYS A 7 -10.28 -9.10 -7.21
C LYS A 7 -10.49 -7.90 -6.26
N GLU A 8 -10.37 -8.12 -4.96
CA GLU A 8 -10.51 -7.11 -3.91
C GLU A 8 -9.17 -6.44 -3.55
N VAL A 9 -8.05 -7.08 -3.88
CA VAL A 9 -6.71 -6.50 -3.71
C VAL A 9 -6.55 -5.21 -4.49
N LEU A 10 -7.02 -5.15 -5.74
CA LEU A 10 -6.93 -3.95 -6.58
C LEU A 10 -7.67 -2.74 -5.97
N PRO A 11 -8.98 -2.83 -5.65
CA PRO A 11 -9.69 -1.71 -5.03
C PRO A 11 -9.15 -1.35 -3.65
N LEU A 12 -8.59 -2.31 -2.91
CA LEU A 12 -7.91 -2.04 -1.63
C LEU A 12 -6.62 -1.23 -1.80
N ILE A 13 -5.80 -1.56 -2.81
CA ILE A 13 -4.61 -0.78 -3.18
C ILE A 13 -5.03 0.61 -3.68
N ASP A 14 -6.10 0.72 -4.48
CA ASP A 14 -6.61 2.01 -4.94
C ASP A 14 -7.09 2.89 -3.77
N GLU A 15 -7.81 2.30 -2.80
CA GLU A 15 -8.25 3.01 -1.60
C GLU A 15 -7.05 3.49 -0.78
N ALA A 16 -6.03 2.64 -0.65
CA ALA A 16 -4.78 2.99 0.00
C ALA A 16 -4.03 4.09 -0.77
N TRP A 17 -4.02 4.03 -2.10
CA TRP A 17 -3.40 5.04 -2.95
C TRP A 17 -4.09 6.39 -2.86
N LYS A 18 -5.42 6.41 -2.68
CA LYS A 18 -6.19 7.64 -2.40
C LYS A 18 -5.92 8.17 -0.99
N LYS A 19 -5.73 7.28 -0.02
CA LYS A 19 -5.35 7.61 1.37
C LYS A 19 -3.85 7.83 1.55
N LYS A 20 -3.04 7.72 0.48
CA LYS A 20 -1.59 7.89 0.59
C LYS A 20 -1.31 9.28 1.13
N GLY A 21 -0.60 9.34 2.24
CA GLY A 21 -0.12 10.59 2.79
C GLY A 21 1.21 10.96 2.15
N MET A 22 2.12 11.43 2.99
CA MET A 22 3.50 11.65 2.58
C MET A 22 4.21 10.31 2.33
N PRO A 23 5.13 10.25 1.36
CA PRO A 23 6.03 9.11 1.22
C PRO A 23 6.91 8.97 2.47
N LEU A 24 7.52 7.81 2.63
CA LEU A 24 8.47 7.55 3.70
C LEU A 24 9.63 8.55 3.64
N ALA A 25 10.02 9.10 4.79
CA ALA A 25 11.11 10.08 4.88
C ALA A 25 12.46 9.52 4.40
N ASN A 26 12.69 8.22 4.59
CA ASN A 26 13.87 7.51 4.13
C ASN A 26 13.78 7.02 2.68
N ASP A 27 12.56 6.87 2.12
CA ASP A 27 12.37 6.40 0.76
C ASP A 27 11.21 7.15 0.07
N PRO A 28 11.52 8.16 -0.76
CA PRO A 28 10.52 9.00 -1.41
C PRO A 28 9.76 8.28 -2.54
N ARG A 29 10.09 7.02 -2.83
CA ARG A 29 9.34 6.15 -3.76
C ARG A 29 8.43 5.18 -3.02
N THR A 30 8.54 5.10 -1.69
CA THR A 30 7.71 4.22 -0.89
C THR A 30 6.66 5.04 -0.15
N TYR A 31 5.41 4.61 -0.22
CA TYR A 31 4.30 5.10 0.58
C TYR A 31 3.87 4.00 1.53
N LEU A 32 3.80 4.34 2.82
CA LEU A 32 3.26 3.45 3.84
C LEU A 32 1.89 3.98 4.24
N VAL A 33 0.85 3.22 3.91
CA VAL A 33 -0.54 3.62 4.14
C VAL A 33 -1.15 2.72 5.20
N ASP A 34 -1.58 3.30 6.31
CA ASP A 34 -2.31 2.56 7.35
C ASP A 34 -3.80 2.46 6.97
N MET A 35 -4.29 1.24 6.83
CA MET A 35 -5.69 0.98 6.50
C MET A 35 -6.60 0.95 7.72
N LYS A 36 -6.04 1.00 8.94
CA LYS A 36 -6.76 0.92 10.23
C LYS A 36 -7.64 -0.33 10.37
N ARG A 37 -7.36 -1.35 9.56
CA ARG A 37 -8.01 -2.68 9.58
C ARG A 37 -6.99 -3.71 9.13
N VAL A 38 -7.21 -4.97 9.51
CA VAL A 38 -6.36 -6.07 9.05
C VAL A 38 -6.61 -6.30 7.56
N ILE A 39 -5.58 -6.10 6.76
CA ILE A 39 -5.60 -6.28 5.31
C ILE A 39 -4.74 -7.46 4.84
N GLY A 40 -3.82 -7.92 5.68
CA GLY A 40 -3.01 -9.10 5.42
C GLY A 40 -3.46 -10.31 6.25
N THR A 41 -3.05 -11.48 5.77
CA THR A 41 -3.37 -12.78 6.38
C THR A 41 -2.81 -12.97 7.79
N ASN A 42 -1.79 -12.20 8.18
CA ASN A 42 -1.10 -12.31 9.46
C ASN A 42 -1.32 -11.10 10.38
N GLY A 43 -2.41 -10.36 10.19
CA GLY A 43 -2.69 -9.14 10.97
C GLY A 43 -1.98 -7.90 10.46
N GLU A 44 -1.42 -7.91 9.24
CA GLU A 44 -0.86 -6.69 8.64
C GLU A 44 -1.96 -5.65 8.47
N THR A 45 -1.75 -4.43 8.95
CA THR A 45 -2.73 -3.32 8.85
C THR A 45 -2.29 -2.23 7.88
N LYS A 46 -1.02 -2.23 7.47
CA LYS A 46 -0.46 -1.23 6.57
C LYS A 46 -0.21 -1.83 5.19
N ILE A 47 -0.28 -0.99 4.18
CA ILE A 47 0.09 -1.31 2.81
C ILE A 47 1.33 -0.50 2.48
N ARG A 48 2.38 -1.22 2.08
CA ARG A 48 3.54 -0.61 1.49
C ARG A 48 3.35 -0.57 -0.01
N ILE A 49 3.35 0.63 -0.57
CA ILE A 49 3.22 0.91 -2.00
C ILE A 49 4.54 1.49 -2.47
N VAL A 50 5.12 0.90 -3.51
CA VAL A 50 6.36 1.37 -4.13
C VAL A 50 6.02 1.87 -5.53
N VAL A 51 6.39 3.11 -5.81
CA VAL A 51 6.25 3.72 -7.13
C VAL A 51 7.56 3.68 -7.92
N GLN A 52 7.44 3.74 -9.24
CA GLN A 52 8.58 3.67 -10.13
C GLN A 52 9.53 4.87 -9.95
N THR A 53 8.96 6.07 -9.79
CA THR A 53 9.70 7.33 -9.71
C THR A 53 9.08 8.22 -8.63
N LYS A 54 9.91 9.04 -7.97
CA LYS A 54 9.43 9.98 -6.93
C LYS A 54 8.34 10.89 -7.50
N GLY A 55 7.16 10.89 -6.87
CA GLY A 55 6.01 11.69 -7.32
C GLY A 55 5.28 11.15 -8.55
N SER A 56 5.65 9.97 -9.06
CA SER A 56 4.90 9.29 -10.11
C SER A 56 3.66 8.60 -9.54
N ASN A 57 2.58 8.55 -10.32
CA ASN A 57 1.39 7.77 -10.01
C ASN A 57 1.50 6.30 -10.45
N GLN A 58 2.66 5.90 -10.95
CA GLN A 58 2.89 4.56 -11.45
C GLN A 58 3.39 3.64 -10.32
N ILE A 59 2.46 2.85 -9.78
CA ILE A 59 2.74 1.84 -8.75
C ILE A 59 3.46 0.66 -9.40
N THR A 60 4.66 0.34 -8.93
CA THR A 60 5.42 -0.84 -9.36
C THR A 60 5.08 -2.05 -8.51
N THR A 61 4.83 -1.85 -7.23
CA THR A 61 4.59 -2.95 -6.29
C THR A 61 3.78 -2.47 -5.10
N ALA A 62 2.88 -3.32 -4.62
CA ALA A 62 2.14 -3.09 -3.38
C ALA A 62 1.99 -4.38 -2.60
N TYR A 63 2.29 -4.34 -1.31
CA TYR A 63 2.16 -5.50 -0.42
C TYR A 63 1.78 -5.10 1.00
N PRO A 64 1.08 -5.98 1.74
CA PRO A 64 0.80 -5.76 3.16
C PRO A 64 2.08 -5.78 3.98
N GLN A 65 2.17 -4.89 4.97
CA GLN A 65 3.26 -4.81 5.94
C GLN A 65 2.71 -4.55 7.35
N LYS A 66 3.40 -5.05 8.38
CA LYS A 66 3.18 -4.65 9.77
C LYS A 66 3.78 -3.25 10.04
#